data_AF-A0A2D8U8D1-F1
#
_entry.id   AF-A0A2D8U8D1-F1
#
_cell.length_a   1.000
_cell.length_b   1.000
_cell.length_c   1.000
_cell.angle_alpha   90.00
_cell.angle_beta   90.00
_cell.angle_gamma   90.00
#
_symmetry.space_group_name_H-M   'P 1'
#
loop_
_entity.id
_entity.type
_entity.pdbx_description
1 polymer ?
#
loop_
_entity_poly.entity_id
_entity_poly.type
_entity_poly.pdbx_seq_one_letter_code
_entity_poly.pdbx_strand_id
1 'polypeptide(L)' 'MYNSMFDRDVALRLEQERNSFVSCRTLSMRARDINSNRKSREMDPESIPSEPNPSAGAMIDLAETKISLSAE' A
#
# COMPACT_ATOMS: atom_id res chain seq x y z
N MET A 1 -0.66 1.87 14.22
CA MET A 1 -0.22 0.56 13.69
C MET A 1 -1.37 0.04 12.88
N TYR A 2 -1.38 0.31 11.58
CA TYR A 2 -2.40 -0.26 10.72
C TYR A 2 -1.90 -1.61 10.26
N ASN A 3 -2.60 -2.65 10.67
CA ASN A 3 -2.19 -4.03 10.40
C ASN A 3 -3.00 -4.61 9.23
N SER A 4 -3.98 -3.86 8.71
CA SER A 4 -4.89 -4.33 7.69
C SER A 4 -5.25 -3.25 6.69
N MET A 5 -5.40 -3.66 5.43
CA MET A 5 -6.01 -2.82 4.38
C MET A 5 -7.49 -2.47 4.66
N PHE A 6 -8.12 -3.17 5.61
CA PHE A 6 -9.50 -2.93 6.03
C PHE A 6 -9.62 -2.04 7.27
N ASP A 7 -8.50 -1.50 7.77
CA ASP A 7 -8.53 -0.60 8.91
C ASP A 7 -9.32 0.68 8.58
N ARG A 8 -10.08 1.19 9.55
CA ARG A 8 -10.98 2.33 9.38
C ARG A 8 -10.29 3.54 8.76
N ASP A 9 -9.07 3.82 9.16
CA ASP A 9 -8.33 4.99 8.69
C ASP A 9 -7.87 4.87 7.23
N VAL A 10 -7.67 3.65 6.72
CA VAL A 10 -7.49 3.41 5.28
C VAL A 10 -8.74 3.86 4.53
N ALA A 11 -9.91 3.41 4.99
CA ALA A 11 -11.19 3.76 4.37
C ALA A 11 -11.46 5.27 4.41
N LEU A 12 -11.23 5.91 5.58
CA LEU A 12 -11.40 7.35 5.73
C LEU A 12 -10.48 8.16 4.81
N ARG A 13 -9.25 7.68 4.58
CA ARG A 13 -8.31 8.36 3.68
C ARG A 13 -8.73 8.24 2.22
N LEU A 14 -9.22 7.06 1.81
CA LEU A 14 -9.73 6.84 0.46
C LEU A 14 -11.02 7.62 0.20
N GLU A 15 -11.88 7.75 1.20
CA GLU A 15 -13.13 8.53 1.10
C GLU A 15 -12.87 10.03 0.85
N GLN A 16 -11.75 10.57 1.36
CA GLN A 16 -11.37 11.97 1.14
C GLN A 16 -10.94 12.27 -0.30
N GLU A 17 -10.66 11.24 -1.10
CA GLU A 17 -10.18 11.41 -2.46
C GLU A 17 -11.29 11.63 -3.46
N ARG A 18 -11.09 12.65 -4.32
CA ARG A 18 -12.07 13.03 -5.34
C ARG A 18 -11.90 12.28 -6.66
N ASN A 19 -10.74 11.66 -6.88
CA ASN A 19 -10.40 11.00 -8.14
C ASN A 19 -9.84 9.60 -7.89
N SER A 20 -10.71 8.59 -8.00
CA SER A 20 -10.36 7.19 -7.80
C SER A 20 -9.28 6.68 -8.75
N PHE A 21 -9.15 7.23 -9.97
CA PHE A 21 -8.11 6.83 -10.90
C PHE A 21 -6.72 7.28 -10.43
N VAL A 22 -6.62 8.48 -9.88
CA VAL A 22 -5.37 8.99 -9.28
C VAL A 22 -5.01 8.16 -8.06
N SER A 23 -5.98 7.90 -7.17
CA SER A 23 -5.79 7.05 -5.99
C SER A 23 -5.29 5.65 -6.38
N CYS A 24 -5.96 4.99 -7.33
CA CYS A 24 -5.57 3.68 -7.83
C CYS A 24 -4.17 3.68 -8.46
N ARG A 25 -3.83 4.72 -9.23
CA ARG A 25 -2.49 4.86 -9.84
C ARG A 25 -1.42 4.99 -8.76
N THR A 26 -1.61 5.86 -7.78
CA THR A 26 -0.65 6.08 -6.70
C THR A 26 -0.46 4.83 -5.85
N LEU A 27 -1.55 4.17 -5.43
CA LEU A 27 -1.47 2.90 -4.70
C LEU A 27 -0.78 1.80 -5.52
N SER A 28 -1.06 1.72 -6.83
CA SER A 28 -0.40 0.75 -7.71
C SER A 28 1.09 1.02 -7.87
N MET A 29 1.50 2.29 -7.96
CA MET A 29 2.91 2.67 -7.98
C MET A 29 3.59 2.24 -6.68
N ARG A 30 2.99 2.56 -5.53
CA ARG A 30 3.54 2.15 -4.23
C ARG A 30 3.62 0.63 -4.06
N ALA A 31 2.60 -0.11 -4.49
CA ALA A 31 2.60 -1.57 -4.44
C ALA A 31 3.73 -2.16 -5.31
N ARG A 32 4.05 -1.54 -6.46
CA ARG A 32 5.19 -1.94 -7.28
C ARG A 32 6.52 -1.68 -6.58
N ASP A 33 6.67 -0.55 -5.90
CA ASP A 33 7.89 -0.24 -5.14
C ASP A 33 8.11 -1.26 -4.02
N ILE A 34 7.06 -1.60 -3.26
CA ILE A 34 7.10 -2.64 -2.23
C ILE A 34 7.50 -3.98 -2.84
N ASN A 35 6.89 -4.36 -3.96
CA ASN A 35 7.18 -5.64 -4.63
C ASN A 35 8.63 -5.70 -5.15
N SER A 36 9.13 -4.61 -5.73
CA SER A 36 10.52 -4.52 -6.20
C SER A 36 11.53 -4.61 -5.06
N ASN A 37 11.24 -3.95 -3.93
CA ASN A 37 12.07 -4.01 -2.71
C ASN A 37 12.05 -5.39 -2.04
N ARG A 38 10.98 -6.16 -2.22
CA ARG A 38 10.93 -7.56 -1.76
C ARG A 38 11.71 -8.48 -2.68
N LYS A 39 11.62 -8.31 -3.99
CA LYS A 39 12.41 -9.12 -4.95
C LYS A 39 13.91 -8.98 -4.76
N SER A 40 14.39 -7.82 -4.31
CA SER A 40 15.81 -7.62 -4.01
C SER A 40 16.27 -8.28 -2.71
N ARG A 41 15.33 -8.67 -1.84
CA ARG A 41 15.58 -9.55 -0.69
C ARG A 41 15.36 -10.97 -1.20
N GLU A 42 16.41 -11.77 -1.35
CA GLU A 42 16.28 -13.18 -1.74
C GLU A 42 15.42 -13.94 -0.71
N MET A 43 14.10 -13.95 -0.92
CA MET A 43 13.14 -14.63 -0.07
C MET A 43 12.97 -16.06 -0.55
N ASP A 44 12.96 -17.00 0.39
CA ASP A 44 12.63 -18.39 0.13
C ASP A 44 11.20 -18.47 -0.46
N PRO A 45 11.04 -19.02 -1.68
CA PRO A 45 9.73 -19.12 -2.34
C PRO A 45 8.72 -19.98 -1.57
N GLU A 46 9.19 -20.86 -0.68
CA GLU A 46 8.33 -21.73 0.14
C GLU A 46 7.95 -21.10 1.49
N SER A 47 8.50 -19.91 1.79
CA SER A 47 8.17 -19.21 3.04
C SER A 47 6.80 -18.53 2.96
N ILE A 48 5.99 -18.69 4.01
CA ILE A 48 4.76 -17.91 4.16
C ILE A 48 5.16 -16.46 4.40
N PRO A 49 4.73 -15.50 3.56
CA PRO A 49 5.07 -14.11 3.77
C PRO A 49 4.47 -13.61 5.10
N SER A 50 5.32 -13.19 6.02
CA SER A 50 4.89 -12.53 7.26
C SER A 50 4.37 -11.11 7.02
N GLU A 51 4.80 -10.50 5.93
CA GLU A 51 4.39 -9.15 5.53
C GLU A 51 3.12 -9.19 4.67
N PRO A 52 2.22 -8.18 4.77
CA PRO A 52 1.03 -8.08 3.94
C PRO A 52 1.39 -8.06 2.45
N ASN A 53 0.51 -8.51 1.56
CA ASN A 53 0.75 -8.41 0.11
C ASN A 53 1.01 -6.93 -0.30
N PRO A 54 1.73 -6.67 -1.41
CA PRO A 54 2.15 -5.30 -1.74
C PRO A 54 1.01 -4.28 -1.87
N SER A 55 -0.17 -4.70 -2.34
CA SER A 55 -1.34 -3.81 -2.43
C SER A 55 -1.90 -3.47 -1.05
N ALA A 56 -2.00 -4.45 -0.16
CA ALA A 56 -2.39 -4.23 1.23
C ALA A 56 -1.36 -3.35 1.96
N GLY A 57 -0.05 -3.57 1.71
CA GLY A 57 1.01 -2.71 2.22
C GLY A 57 0.91 -1.26 1.74
N ALA A 58 0.56 -1.03 0.47
CA ALA A 58 0.36 0.32 -0.06
C ALA A 58 -0.83 1.04 0.62
N MET A 59 -1.92 0.32 0.90
CA MET A 59 -3.07 0.87 1.62
C MET A 59 -2.75 1.18 3.09
N ILE A 60 -1.94 0.34 3.73
CA ILE A 60 -1.41 0.59 5.08
C ILE A 60 -0.51 1.84 5.07
N ASP A 61 0.42 1.93 4.13
CA ASP A 61 1.33 3.08 3.99
C ASP A 61 0.57 4.41 3.76
N LEU A 62 -0.58 4.36 3.08
CA LEU A 62 -1.47 5.50 2.93
C LEU A 62 -2.04 5.96 4.29
N ALA A 63 -2.57 5.04 5.09
CA ALA A 63 -3.08 5.36 6.42
C ALA A 63 -1.98 5.85 7.37
N GLU A 64 -0.74 5.36 7.20
CA GLU A 64 0.45 5.83 7.92
C GLU A 64 1.02 7.14 7.40
N THR A 65 0.41 7.77 6.40
CA THR A 65 0.88 9.01 5.77
C THR A 65 2.29 8.91 5.17
N LYS A 66 2.77 7.69 4.89
CA LYS A 66 4.04 7.44 4.20
C LYS A 66 3.96 7.74 2.70
N ILE A 67 2.75 7.75 2.16
CA ILE A 67 2.46 8.19 0.80
C ILE A 67 1.28 9.18 0.84
N SER A 68 1.22 10.08 -0.14
CA SER A 68 0.08 10.97 -0.38
C SER A 68 -0.58 10.64 -1.71
N LEU A 69 -1.92 10.72 -1.77
CA LEU A 69 -2.68 10.54 -3.00
C LEU A 69 -2.82 11.84 -3.80
N SER A 70 -2.45 12.99 -3.22
CA SER A 70 -2.32 14.23 -3.94
C SER A 70 -1.10 14.18 -4.86
N ALA A 71 -1.33 14.24 -6.17
CA ALA A 71 -0.35 14.89 -7.03
C ALA A 71 -0.35 16.37 -6.60
N GLU A 72 0.82 16.91 -6.24
CA GLU A 72 1.00 18.37 -6.26
C GLU A 72 0.58 18.95 -7.61
#